data_AF-A0A2G5UJ78-F1
#
_entry.id   AF-A0A2G5UJ78-F1
#
_cell.length_a   1.000
_cell.length_b   1.000
_cell.length_c   1.000
_cell.angle_alpha   90.00
_cell.angle_beta   90.00
_cell.angle_gamma   90.00
#
_symmetry.space_group_name_H-M   'P 1'
#
loop_
_entity.id
_entity.type
_entity.pdbx_description
1 polymer ?
#
loop_
_entity_poly.entity_id
_entity_poly.type
_entity_poly.pdbx_seq_one_letter_code
_entity_poly.pdbx_strand_id
1 'polypeptide(L)'
;MADANKAGKKCIKKAGMEASEIEMVFEGKSNRLLVVFAGRMYTIEVVGVENKEQFNKLVEETDVRGTFTHDANVNGMEVLLTRLFDLLLNVSIDSIAHRDSARDIRQVANFPIALTASRLTIDKDPVTKGELNFIKEKFTGLKSLHFAVSLPDDHAAFPLQYPAAYIEKGNKLKVEELINMEAKNVEITTTKLKTSDMNKLIKSWVSNQLPANLESLTIAKVEKDTQNLFSGIRTRPWNQFVRSKFFPLWKGLAVDFSEAMDIERSSDGLLASVGYTDTGIFQMVVWTNRYVEVPEGYGKSTMADQFTAIY
;
A
#
# COMPACT_ATOMS: atom_id res chain seq x y z
N MET A 1 19.09 39.39 -3.20
CA MET A 1 18.30 38.18 -2.84
C MET A 1 18.41 37.07 -3.89
N ALA A 2 18.40 37.35 -5.19
CA ALA A 2 18.52 36.32 -6.24
C ALA A 2 19.83 35.49 -6.18
N ASP A 3 20.97 36.11 -5.89
CA ASP A 3 22.27 35.41 -5.84
C ASP A 3 22.46 34.50 -4.61
N ALA A 4 21.93 34.90 -3.44
CA ALA A 4 21.94 34.07 -2.24
C ALA A 4 21.11 32.79 -2.44
N ASN A 5 19.99 32.91 -3.16
CA ASN A 5 19.12 31.78 -3.48
C ASN A 5 19.84 30.79 -4.42
N LYS A 6 20.60 31.28 -5.42
CA LYS A 6 21.37 30.44 -6.34
C LYS A 6 22.52 29.70 -5.66
N ALA A 7 23.22 30.34 -4.72
CA ALA A 7 24.26 29.71 -3.91
C ALA A 7 23.70 28.61 -2.99
N GLY A 8 22.55 28.87 -2.35
CA GLY A 8 21.83 27.88 -1.53
C GLY A 8 21.42 26.64 -2.34
N LYS A 9 20.81 26.82 -3.51
CA LYS A 9 20.46 25.71 -4.42
C LYS A 9 21.67 24.85 -4.78
N LYS A 10 22.80 25.48 -5.11
CA LYS A 10 24.05 24.78 -5.45
C LYS A 10 24.61 24.00 -4.26
N CYS A 11 24.46 24.54 -3.04
CA CYS A 11 24.88 23.86 -1.82
C CYS A 11 24.04 22.60 -1.56
N ILE A 12 22.71 22.70 -1.62
CA ILE A 12 21.78 21.58 -1.42
C ILE A 12 22.08 20.45 -2.42
N LYS A 13 22.26 20.78 -3.70
CA LYS A 13 22.63 19.80 -4.73
C LYS A 13 24.01 19.20 -4.51
N LYS A 14 25.01 19.99 -4.14
CA LYS A 14 26.37 19.50 -3.84
C LYS A 14 26.39 18.61 -2.60
N ALA A 15 25.54 18.90 -1.62
CA ALA A 15 25.39 18.11 -0.40
C ALA A 15 24.67 16.77 -0.65
N GLY A 16 24.11 16.57 -1.84
CA GLY A 16 23.42 15.33 -2.19
C GLY A 16 22.15 15.11 -1.37
N MET A 17 21.41 16.18 -1.07
CA MET A 17 20.16 16.05 -0.32
C MET A 17 19.09 15.36 -1.17
N GLU A 18 18.56 14.26 -0.65
CA GLU A 18 17.52 13.43 -1.28
C GLU A 18 16.33 13.30 -0.32
N ALA A 19 15.11 13.37 -0.86
CA ALA A 19 13.91 12.97 -0.12
C ALA A 19 13.81 11.44 -0.15
N SER A 20 13.44 10.84 0.98
CA SER A 20 13.23 9.39 1.06
C SER A 20 11.83 8.98 0.63
N GLU A 21 10.87 9.91 0.64
CA GLU A 21 9.51 9.69 0.14
C GLU A 21 8.85 11.01 -0.23
N ILE A 22 8.11 11.02 -1.35
CA ILE A 22 7.21 12.11 -1.73
C ILE A 22 5.83 11.56 -2.07
N GLU A 23 4.82 12.10 -1.38
CA GLU A 23 3.41 11.79 -1.61
C GLU A 23 2.64 13.02 -2.10
N MET A 24 1.90 12.84 -3.20
CA MET A 24 0.90 13.81 -3.64
C MET A 24 -0.48 13.44 -3.08
N VAL A 25 -1.10 14.33 -2.32
CA VAL A 25 -2.44 14.11 -1.75
C VAL A 25 -3.44 15.09 -2.35
N PHE A 26 -4.50 14.55 -2.95
CA PHE A 26 -5.60 15.32 -3.51
C PHE A 26 -6.82 15.22 -2.58
N GLU A 27 -7.10 16.27 -1.80
CA GLU A 27 -8.14 16.28 -0.77
C GLU A 27 -9.01 17.55 -0.83
N GLY A 28 -10.23 17.44 -1.38
CA GLY A 28 -11.21 18.52 -1.43
C GLY A 28 -10.65 19.90 -1.82
N LYS A 29 -10.72 20.85 -0.88
CA LYS A 29 -10.40 22.28 -1.10
C LYS A 29 -8.90 22.58 -1.23
N SER A 30 -8.01 21.67 -0.85
CA SER A 30 -6.56 21.90 -0.96
C SER A 30 -5.79 20.63 -1.27
N ASN A 31 -4.78 20.78 -2.12
CA ASN A 31 -3.83 19.69 -2.38
C ASN A 31 -2.74 19.75 -1.33
N ARG A 32 -2.11 18.62 -1.05
CA ARG A 32 -0.92 18.58 -0.18
C ARG A 32 0.21 17.84 -0.86
N LEU A 33 1.41 18.25 -0.49
CA LEU A 33 2.63 17.50 -0.75
C LEU A 33 3.21 17.06 0.60
N LEU A 34 3.38 15.75 0.76
CA LEU A 34 4.12 15.20 1.90
C LEU A 34 5.53 14.86 1.41
N VAL A 35 6.54 15.26 2.16
CA VAL A 35 7.94 15.01 1.83
C VAL A 35 8.63 14.45 3.07
N VAL A 36 9.14 13.23 3.00
CA VAL A 36 9.99 12.67 4.05
C VAL A 36 11.43 13.01 3.72
N PHE A 37 12.07 13.74 4.63
CA PHE A 37 13.45 14.16 4.50
C PHE A 37 14.16 13.98 5.85
N ALA A 38 15.32 13.32 5.84
CA ALA A 38 16.10 13.02 7.04
C ALA A 38 15.26 12.39 8.18
N GLY A 39 14.35 11.48 7.82
CA GLY A 39 13.47 10.78 8.77
C GLY A 39 12.32 11.61 9.35
N ARG A 40 12.12 12.85 8.88
CA ARG A 40 11.00 13.71 9.27
C ARG A 40 10.04 13.91 8.11
N MET A 41 8.74 13.85 8.40
CA MET A 41 7.70 14.12 7.42
C MET A 41 7.31 15.60 7.45
N TYR A 42 7.47 16.27 6.32
CA TYR A 42 7.05 17.64 6.08
C TYR A 42 5.72 17.64 5.33
N THR A 43 4.78 18.48 5.74
CA THR A 43 3.48 18.65 5.08
C THR A 43 3.37 20.06 4.51
N ILE A 44 3.14 20.15 3.21
CA ILE A 44 2.97 21.43 2.52
C ILE A 44 1.56 21.47 1.92
N GLU A 45 0.72 22.37 2.43
CA GLU A 45 -0.59 22.66 1.84
C GLU A 45 -0.41 23.54 0.61
N VAL A 46 -1.13 23.27 -0.47
CA VAL A 46 -1.04 24.01 -1.73
C VAL A 46 -2.34 24.76 -1.97
N VAL A 47 -2.25 26.09 -1.89
CA VAL A 47 -3.41 27.00 -1.87
C VAL A 47 -3.33 28.00 -3.03
N GLY A 48 -4.37 28.02 -3.86
CA GLY A 48 -4.54 29.03 -4.89
C GLY A 48 -5.00 30.35 -4.30
N VAL A 49 -4.33 31.44 -4.66
CA VAL A 49 -4.68 32.80 -4.24
C VAL A 49 -4.83 33.71 -5.47
N GLU A 50 -5.62 34.77 -5.35
CA GLU A 50 -5.79 35.78 -6.41
C GLU A 50 -4.82 36.96 -6.26
N ASN A 51 -4.34 37.21 -5.03
CA ASN A 51 -3.42 38.29 -4.75
C ASN A 51 -2.01 37.96 -5.27
N LYS A 52 -1.59 38.68 -6.34
CA LYS A 52 -0.27 38.53 -6.97
C LYS A 52 0.91 38.70 -6.02
N GLU A 53 0.78 39.51 -4.98
CA GLU A 53 1.85 39.70 -3.99
C GLU A 53 2.10 38.44 -3.16
N GLN A 54 1.12 37.54 -3.09
CA GLN A 54 1.22 36.29 -2.35
C GLN A 54 1.64 35.12 -3.24
N PHE A 55 1.80 35.32 -4.54
CA PHE A 55 2.17 34.22 -5.42
C PHE A 55 3.52 33.64 -5.04
N ASN A 56 3.61 32.32 -5.13
CA ASN A 56 4.86 31.57 -5.06
C ASN A 56 5.60 31.68 -3.71
N LYS A 57 4.86 31.88 -2.61
CA LYS A 57 5.41 31.97 -1.26
C LYS A 57 5.16 30.69 -0.50
N LEU A 58 6.16 30.26 0.26
CA LEU A 58 6.00 29.25 1.30
C LEU A 58 5.96 29.97 2.63
N VAL A 59 4.86 29.81 3.36
CA VAL A 59 4.67 30.33 4.72
C VAL A 59 4.82 29.17 5.68
N GLU A 60 5.84 29.22 6.51
CA GLU A 60 6.05 28.23 7.56
C GLU A 60 5.04 28.45 8.69
N GLU A 61 4.37 27.37 9.10
CA GLU A 61 3.44 27.37 10.24
C GLU A 61 4.08 26.68 11.45
N THR A 62 4.80 25.59 11.19
CA THR A 62 5.66 24.90 12.16
C THR A 62 6.97 24.48 11.47
N ASP A 63 7.85 23.81 12.22
CA ASP A 63 9.11 23.25 11.70
C ASP A 63 8.92 22.14 10.64
N VAL A 64 7.72 21.55 10.56
CA VAL A 64 7.38 20.46 9.63
C VAL A 64 6.10 20.74 8.82
N ARG A 65 5.49 21.92 8.96
CA ARG A 65 4.26 22.30 8.24
C ARG A 65 4.36 23.69 7.65
N GLY A 66 3.80 23.85 6.47
CA GLY A 66 3.63 25.16 5.88
C GLY A 66 2.62 25.16 4.73
N THR A 67 2.33 26.37 4.28
CA THR A 67 1.42 26.62 3.17
C THR A 67 2.18 27.24 2.00
N PHE A 68 2.09 26.60 0.84
CA PHE A 68 2.58 27.12 -0.43
C PHE A 68 1.42 27.79 -1.19
N THR A 69 1.51 29.10 -1.36
CA THR A 69 0.53 29.89 -2.11
C THR A 69 0.95 30.04 -3.57
N HIS A 70 -0.01 29.90 -4.48
CA HIS A 70 0.22 30.01 -5.94
C HIS A 70 -0.90 30.80 -6.62
N ASP A 71 -0.69 31.20 -7.88
CA ASP A 71 -1.76 31.78 -8.69
C ASP A 71 -2.89 30.76 -8.86
N ALA A 72 -4.12 31.11 -8.46
CA ALA A 72 -5.28 30.23 -8.56
C ALA A 72 -5.57 29.74 -10.01
N ASN A 73 -5.04 30.44 -11.02
CA ASN A 73 -5.20 30.07 -12.43
C ASN A 73 -4.13 29.10 -12.95
N VAL A 74 -3.14 28.72 -12.12
CA VAL A 74 -2.09 27.76 -12.50
C VAL A 74 -2.11 26.54 -11.60
N ASN A 75 -1.47 25.48 -12.07
CA ASN A 75 -1.34 24.24 -11.32
C ASN A 75 -0.28 24.37 -10.20
N GLY A 76 -0.72 24.70 -8.99
CA GLY A 76 0.18 24.90 -7.84
C GLY A 76 1.03 23.70 -7.47
N MET A 77 0.50 22.48 -7.64
CA MET A 77 1.25 21.25 -7.36
C MET A 77 2.43 21.09 -8.32
N GLU A 78 2.22 21.37 -9.60
CA GLU A 78 3.29 21.31 -10.60
C GLU A 78 4.38 22.36 -10.33
N VAL A 79 3.98 23.57 -9.96
CA VAL A 79 4.91 24.66 -9.60
C VAL A 79 5.74 24.27 -8.38
N LEU A 80 5.10 23.70 -7.35
CA LEU A 80 5.80 23.26 -6.12
C LEU A 80 6.76 22.10 -6.41
N LEU A 81 6.31 21.09 -7.15
CA LEU A 81 7.14 19.94 -7.52
C LEU A 81 8.34 20.35 -8.37
N THR A 82 8.16 21.24 -9.34
CA THR A 82 9.26 21.78 -10.15
C THR A 82 10.32 22.44 -9.27
N ARG A 83 9.90 23.21 -8.26
CA ARG A 83 10.82 23.84 -7.30
C ARG A 83 11.53 22.81 -6.42
N LEU A 84 10.82 21.77 -5.99
CA LEU A 84 11.41 20.72 -5.18
C LEU A 84 12.46 19.93 -5.98
N PHE A 85 12.17 19.60 -7.23
CA PHE A 85 13.06 18.84 -8.12
C PHE A 85 14.27 19.68 -8.56
N ASP A 86 14.11 21.01 -8.59
CA ASP A 86 15.22 21.95 -8.75
C ASP A 86 16.18 21.98 -7.56
N LEU A 87 15.74 21.56 -6.38
CA LEU A 87 16.51 21.60 -5.13
C LEU A 87 17.17 20.27 -4.81
N LEU A 88 16.40 19.19 -4.82
CA LEU A 88 16.84 17.86 -4.37
C LEU A 88 17.40 17.03 -5.54
N LEU A 89 18.23 16.03 -5.22
CA LEU A 89 18.67 15.03 -6.20
C LEU A 89 17.65 13.89 -6.31
N ASN A 90 17.61 13.27 -7.51
CA ASN A 90 16.89 12.01 -7.78
C ASN A 90 15.44 11.96 -7.31
N VAL A 91 14.72 13.06 -7.47
CA VAL A 91 13.37 13.17 -6.92
C VAL A 91 12.36 12.42 -7.78
N SER A 92 11.66 11.47 -7.18
CA SER A 92 10.49 10.79 -7.76
C SER A 92 9.26 11.02 -6.90
N ILE A 93 8.08 10.89 -7.52
CA ILE A 93 6.84 10.73 -6.75
C ILE A 93 6.74 9.26 -6.37
N ASP A 94 6.73 8.97 -5.07
CA ASP A 94 6.67 7.60 -4.57
C ASP A 94 5.23 7.10 -4.49
N SER A 95 4.34 7.99 -4.05
CA SER A 95 2.95 7.70 -3.72
C SER A 95 2.00 8.82 -4.13
N ILE A 96 0.75 8.44 -4.39
CA ILE A 96 -0.36 9.35 -4.64
C ILE A 96 -1.56 8.90 -3.83
N ALA A 97 -2.27 9.85 -3.22
CA ALA A 97 -3.54 9.61 -2.55
C ALA A 97 -4.67 10.47 -3.14
N HIS A 98 -5.75 9.80 -3.53
CA HIS A 98 -6.99 10.45 -3.97
C HIS A 98 -8.05 10.34 -2.88
N ARG A 99 -8.31 11.46 -2.20
CA ARG A 99 -9.30 11.59 -1.10
C ARG A 99 -10.48 12.49 -1.45
N ASP A 100 -10.33 13.28 -2.50
CA ASP A 100 -11.38 14.17 -3.01
C ASP A 100 -12.44 13.38 -3.80
N SER A 101 -13.63 13.20 -3.24
CA SER A 101 -14.74 12.48 -3.89
C SER A 101 -15.21 13.13 -5.19
N ALA A 102 -15.13 14.46 -5.29
CA ALA A 102 -15.58 15.22 -6.46
C ALA A 102 -14.55 15.22 -7.60
N ARG A 103 -13.30 14.84 -7.32
CA ARG A 103 -12.22 14.89 -8.31
C ARG A 103 -12.08 13.59 -9.08
N ASP A 104 -11.92 13.73 -10.38
CA ASP A 104 -11.63 12.63 -11.28
C ASP A 104 -10.14 12.27 -11.21
N ILE A 105 -9.82 11.01 -10.90
CA ILE A 105 -8.44 10.49 -10.82
C ILE A 105 -7.67 10.76 -12.12
N ARG A 106 -8.34 10.75 -13.28
CA ARG A 106 -7.71 10.96 -14.59
C ARG A 106 -7.06 12.33 -14.72
N GLN A 107 -7.45 13.31 -13.90
CA GLN A 107 -6.80 14.62 -13.85
C GLN A 107 -5.33 14.54 -13.43
N VAL A 108 -4.90 13.43 -12.80
CA VAL A 108 -3.49 13.16 -12.52
C VAL A 108 -2.64 13.10 -13.79
N ALA A 109 -3.24 12.87 -14.97
CA ALA A 109 -2.55 12.95 -16.26
C ALA A 109 -1.92 14.32 -16.55
N ASN A 110 -2.40 15.37 -15.88
CA ASN A 110 -1.79 16.70 -15.93
C ASN A 110 -0.44 16.76 -15.19
N PHE A 111 -0.02 15.66 -14.56
CA PHE A 111 1.24 15.51 -13.84
C PHE A 111 1.96 14.25 -14.34
N PRO A 112 2.66 14.29 -15.49
CA PRO A 112 3.28 13.10 -16.06
C PRO A 112 4.23 12.36 -15.11
N ILE A 113 4.96 13.09 -14.26
CA ILE A 113 5.83 12.50 -13.23
C ILE A 113 5.06 11.74 -12.13
N ALA A 114 3.81 12.09 -11.87
CA ALA A 114 2.98 11.39 -10.91
C ALA A 114 2.62 9.98 -11.41
N LEU A 115 2.53 9.78 -12.74
CA LEU A 115 2.25 8.45 -13.32
C LEU A 115 3.38 7.43 -13.11
N THR A 116 4.56 7.88 -12.66
CA THR A 116 5.66 6.98 -12.28
C THR A 116 5.57 6.49 -10.84
N ALA A 117 4.54 6.90 -10.08
CA ALA A 117 4.39 6.53 -8.69
C ALA A 117 4.29 5.00 -8.52
N SER A 118 4.93 4.51 -7.46
CA SER A 118 4.95 3.08 -7.12
C SER A 118 3.78 2.67 -6.23
N ARG A 119 3.12 3.64 -5.57
CA ARG A 119 2.01 3.42 -4.66
C ARG A 119 0.85 4.36 -4.98
N LEU A 120 -0.36 3.83 -4.88
CA LEU A 120 -1.59 4.60 -5.11
C LEU A 120 -2.59 4.26 -4.01
N THR A 121 -3.15 5.29 -3.39
CA THR A 121 -4.22 5.20 -2.41
C THR A 121 -5.50 5.80 -3.00
N ILE A 122 -6.56 5.00 -3.01
CA ILE A 122 -7.89 5.39 -3.44
C ILE A 122 -8.79 5.42 -2.21
N ASP A 123 -9.06 6.62 -1.75
CA ASP A 123 -9.90 6.94 -0.60
C ASP A 123 -10.98 7.97 -1.02
N LYS A 124 -11.53 7.75 -2.22
CA LYS A 124 -12.64 8.53 -2.77
C LYS A 124 -13.78 7.61 -3.19
N ASP A 125 -15.00 7.96 -2.85
CA ASP A 125 -16.21 7.21 -3.21
C ASP A 125 -17.22 8.18 -3.85
N PRO A 126 -17.76 7.89 -5.05
CA PRO A 126 -17.51 6.73 -5.91
C PRO A 126 -16.20 6.78 -6.68
N VAL A 127 -15.73 5.60 -7.09
CA VAL A 127 -14.70 5.40 -8.11
C VAL A 127 -15.37 4.84 -9.35
N THR A 128 -15.15 5.48 -10.50
CA THR A 128 -15.75 5.08 -11.76
C THR A 128 -14.90 4.03 -12.49
N LYS A 129 -15.54 3.24 -13.34
CA LYS A 129 -14.84 2.31 -14.24
C LYS A 129 -13.80 3.01 -15.13
N GLY A 130 -14.10 4.23 -15.57
CA GLY A 130 -13.18 5.04 -16.37
C GLY A 130 -11.89 5.40 -15.63
N GLU A 131 -11.99 5.66 -14.33
CA GLU A 131 -10.81 5.91 -13.48
C GLU A 131 -9.98 4.64 -13.26
N LEU A 132 -10.63 3.50 -12.99
CA LEU A 132 -9.92 2.23 -12.84
C LEU A 132 -9.19 1.81 -14.12
N ASN A 133 -9.84 1.94 -15.28
CA ASN A 133 -9.22 1.67 -16.57
C ASN A 133 -8.02 2.60 -16.81
N PHE A 134 -8.18 3.89 -16.52
CA PHE A 134 -7.08 4.84 -16.62
C PHE A 134 -5.89 4.45 -15.73
N ILE A 135 -6.13 4.03 -14.47
CA ILE A 135 -5.06 3.60 -13.58
C ILE A 135 -4.31 2.42 -14.20
N LYS A 136 -5.05 1.40 -14.66
CA LYS A 136 -4.47 0.21 -15.30
C LYS A 136 -3.65 0.55 -16.57
N GLU A 137 -4.12 1.51 -17.36
CA GLU A 137 -3.45 1.91 -18.60
C GLU A 137 -2.24 2.82 -18.39
N LYS A 138 -2.26 3.68 -17.37
CA LYS A 138 -1.27 4.76 -17.22
C LYS A 138 -0.23 4.50 -16.13
N PHE A 139 -0.57 3.76 -15.08
CA PHE A 139 0.37 3.43 -14.00
C PHE A 139 1.03 2.07 -14.24
N THR A 140 1.98 2.03 -15.17
CA THR A 140 2.67 0.77 -15.54
C THR A 140 3.68 0.28 -14.48
N GLY A 141 4.08 1.14 -13.55
CA GLY A 141 5.06 0.86 -12.50
C GLY A 141 4.47 0.64 -11.10
N LEU A 142 3.14 0.55 -10.98
CA LEU A 142 2.49 0.47 -9.68
C LEU A 142 2.82 -0.86 -8.98
N LYS A 143 3.42 -0.77 -7.79
CA LYS A 143 3.78 -1.90 -6.95
C LYS A 143 2.76 -2.17 -5.86
N SER A 144 2.06 -1.14 -5.39
CA SER A 144 1.06 -1.25 -4.34
C SER A 144 -0.18 -0.41 -4.62
N LEU A 145 -1.35 -0.99 -4.39
CA LEU A 145 -2.63 -0.30 -4.40
C LEU A 145 -3.32 -0.43 -3.04
N HIS A 146 -3.66 0.71 -2.44
CA HIS A 146 -4.49 0.82 -1.26
C HIS A 146 -5.90 1.30 -1.69
N PHE A 147 -6.92 0.48 -1.44
CA PHE A 147 -8.33 0.81 -1.62
C PHE A 147 -9.04 0.95 -0.24
N ALA A 148 -9.25 2.19 0.22
CA ALA A 148 -9.86 2.49 1.53
C ALA A 148 -11.41 2.55 1.48
N VAL A 149 -11.96 2.67 0.27
CA VAL A 149 -13.41 2.76 0.04
C VAL A 149 -14.01 1.41 -0.36
N SER A 150 -15.34 1.35 -0.44
CA SER A 150 -16.03 0.16 -0.91
C SER A 150 -15.63 -0.14 -2.35
N LEU A 151 -15.32 -1.41 -2.63
CA LEU A 151 -14.99 -1.84 -3.98
C LEU A 151 -16.18 -1.64 -4.95
N PRO A 152 -15.96 -1.32 -6.23
CA PRO A 152 -17.03 -1.35 -7.23
C PRO A 152 -17.54 -2.78 -7.48
N ASP A 153 -18.84 -2.96 -7.69
CA ASP A 153 -19.46 -4.30 -7.80
C ASP A 153 -18.93 -5.11 -8.99
N ASP A 154 -18.65 -4.46 -10.11
CA ASP A 154 -18.16 -5.07 -11.34
C ASP A 154 -16.62 -5.13 -11.43
N HIS A 155 -15.91 -4.62 -10.42
CA HIS A 155 -14.44 -4.56 -10.38
C HIS A 155 -13.87 -4.87 -8.99
N ALA A 156 -14.52 -5.72 -8.19
CA ALA A 156 -14.07 -6.02 -6.83
C ALA A 156 -12.64 -6.59 -6.78
N ALA A 157 -12.27 -7.40 -7.77
CA ALA A 157 -10.92 -7.94 -7.91
C ALA A 157 -9.86 -6.93 -8.44
N PHE A 158 -10.21 -5.67 -8.72
CA PHE A 158 -9.27 -4.70 -9.31
C PHE A 158 -7.96 -4.55 -8.53
N PRO A 159 -7.96 -4.39 -7.19
CA PRO A 159 -6.71 -4.27 -6.44
C PRO A 159 -5.85 -5.53 -6.46
N LEU A 160 -6.47 -6.70 -6.64
CA LEU A 160 -5.80 -8.01 -6.62
C LEU A 160 -4.93 -8.28 -7.86
N GLN A 161 -4.91 -7.36 -8.83
CA GLN A 161 -4.04 -7.39 -10.01
C GLN A 161 -2.66 -6.73 -9.76
N TYR A 162 -2.47 -6.05 -8.62
CA TYR A 162 -1.22 -5.38 -8.31
C TYR A 162 -0.35 -6.19 -7.34
N PRO A 163 0.98 -6.08 -7.37
CA PRO A 163 1.87 -6.92 -6.55
C PRO A 163 1.55 -6.89 -5.05
N ALA A 164 1.19 -5.72 -4.52
CA ALA A 164 0.65 -5.55 -3.17
C ALA A 164 -0.72 -4.87 -3.21
N ALA A 165 -1.68 -5.40 -2.44
CA ALA A 165 -3.02 -4.86 -2.32
C ALA A 165 -3.41 -4.72 -0.85
N TYR A 166 -3.86 -3.53 -0.46
CA TYR A 166 -4.48 -3.29 0.85
C TYR A 166 -5.93 -2.82 0.63
N ILE A 167 -6.88 -3.52 1.22
CA ILE A 167 -8.32 -3.34 0.98
C ILE A 167 -9.03 -3.19 2.33
N GLU A 168 -9.44 -1.97 2.67
CA GLU A 168 -10.15 -1.76 3.94
C GLU A 168 -11.53 -2.41 3.95
N LYS A 169 -12.25 -2.29 2.82
CA LYS A 169 -13.66 -2.68 2.67
C LYS A 169 -13.84 -3.81 1.64
N GLY A 170 -13.34 -5.01 1.98
CA GLY A 170 -13.39 -6.22 1.17
C GLY A 170 -14.73 -6.98 1.17
N ASN A 171 -15.82 -6.38 1.65
CA ASN A 171 -17.13 -7.05 1.80
C ASN A 171 -17.76 -7.56 0.49
N LYS A 172 -17.28 -7.07 -0.65
CA LYS A 172 -17.72 -7.47 -1.99
C LYS A 172 -16.85 -8.54 -2.61
N LEU A 173 -15.69 -8.83 -2.01
CA LEU A 173 -14.79 -9.86 -2.51
C LEU A 173 -15.38 -11.24 -2.29
N LYS A 174 -15.21 -12.08 -3.30
CA LYS A 174 -15.51 -13.51 -3.27
C LYS A 174 -14.21 -14.30 -3.22
N VAL A 175 -14.29 -15.53 -2.71
CA VAL A 175 -13.13 -16.40 -2.60
C VAL A 175 -12.51 -16.71 -3.97
N GLU A 176 -13.33 -16.78 -5.02
CA GLU A 176 -12.87 -17.03 -6.38
C GLU A 176 -11.94 -15.91 -6.88
N GLU A 177 -12.15 -14.67 -6.44
CA GLU A 177 -11.28 -13.54 -6.80
C GLU A 177 -9.93 -13.64 -6.10
N LEU A 178 -9.90 -14.12 -4.85
CA LEU A 178 -8.66 -14.40 -4.12
C LEU A 178 -7.91 -15.61 -4.66
N ILE A 179 -8.62 -16.63 -5.14
CA ILE A 179 -8.01 -17.81 -5.78
C ILE A 179 -7.30 -17.39 -7.08
N ASN A 180 -7.91 -16.48 -7.84
CA ASN A 180 -7.41 -16.03 -9.14
C ASN A 180 -6.56 -14.74 -9.05
N MET A 181 -6.14 -14.33 -7.85
CA MET A 181 -5.36 -13.11 -7.70
C MET A 181 -3.96 -13.21 -8.30
N GLU A 182 -3.47 -12.10 -8.83
CA GLU A 182 -2.09 -11.96 -9.30
C GLU A 182 -1.17 -11.37 -8.21
N ALA A 183 -1.77 -10.71 -7.21
CA ALA A 183 -1.10 -10.12 -6.07
C ALA A 183 -0.28 -11.14 -5.28
N LYS A 184 0.89 -10.67 -4.82
CA LYS A 184 1.79 -11.43 -3.95
C LYS A 184 1.44 -11.21 -2.48
N ASN A 185 1.11 -9.97 -2.15
CA ASN A 185 0.89 -9.51 -0.79
C ASN A 185 -0.49 -8.87 -0.70
N VAL A 186 -1.38 -9.45 0.10
CA VAL A 186 -2.76 -8.96 0.21
C VAL A 186 -3.14 -8.80 1.67
N GLU A 187 -3.71 -7.65 2.00
CA GLU A 187 -4.27 -7.35 3.31
C GLU A 187 -5.70 -6.83 3.17
N ILE A 188 -6.62 -7.44 3.91
CA ILE A 188 -8.05 -7.11 3.88
C ILE A 188 -8.55 -6.89 5.31
N THR A 189 -9.03 -5.69 5.61
CA THR A 189 -9.39 -5.32 7.00
C THR A 189 -10.84 -5.68 7.37
N THR A 190 -11.73 -5.73 6.39
CA THR A 190 -13.11 -6.18 6.58
C THR A 190 -13.57 -7.04 5.41
N THR A 191 -14.33 -8.09 5.71
CA THR A 191 -14.82 -9.04 4.71
C THR A 191 -16.15 -9.67 5.13
N LYS A 192 -16.81 -10.33 4.18
CA LYS A 192 -17.92 -11.27 4.42
C LYS A 192 -17.51 -12.74 4.24
N LEU A 193 -16.23 -12.98 3.94
CA LEU A 193 -15.68 -14.32 3.76
C LEU A 193 -15.68 -15.09 5.08
N LYS A 194 -15.82 -16.41 4.95
CA LYS A 194 -15.91 -17.33 6.09
C LYS A 194 -14.75 -18.33 6.12
N THR A 195 -14.65 -19.08 7.20
CA THR A 195 -13.66 -20.16 7.31
C THR A 195 -13.78 -21.22 6.22
N SER A 196 -14.99 -21.50 5.72
CA SER A 196 -15.18 -22.39 4.55
C SER A 196 -14.57 -21.82 3.26
N ASP A 197 -14.61 -20.51 3.07
CA ASP A 197 -13.98 -19.84 1.93
C ASP A 197 -12.45 -19.92 2.03
N MET A 198 -11.89 -19.69 3.23
CA MET A 198 -10.46 -19.86 3.44
C MET A 198 -10.01 -21.31 3.20
N ASN A 199 -10.81 -22.31 3.60
CA ASN A 199 -10.55 -23.71 3.28
C ASN A 199 -10.50 -23.96 1.76
N LYS A 200 -11.43 -23.37 0.99
CA LYS A 200 -11.42 -23.48 -0.49
C LYS A 200 -10.17 -22.84 -1.09
N LEU A 201 -9.77 -21.65 -0.62
CA LEU A 201 -8.56 -20.97 -1.05
C LEU A 201 -7.31 -21.84 -0.81
N ILE A 202 -7.16 -22.39 0.40
CA ILE A 202 -6.03 -23.26 0.74
C ILE A 202 -6.02 -24.51 -0.14
N LYS A 203 -7.17 -25.16 -0.33
CA LYS A 203 -7.29 -26.33 -1.22
C LYS A 203 -6.90 -26.00 -2.66
N SER A 204 -7.31 -24.83 -3.16
CA SER A 204 -6.89 -24.39 -4.49
C SER A 204 -5.38 -24.17 -4.55
N TRP A 205 -4.77 -23.62 -3.51
CA TRP A 205 -3.32 -23.44 -3.48
C TRP A 205 -2.57 -24.77 -3.45
N VAL A 206 -3.05 -25.73 -2.66
CA VAL A 206 -2.45 -27.07 -2.52
C VAL A 206 -2.56 -27.88 -3.81
N SER A 207 -3.72 -27.83 -4.49
CA SER A 207 -4.05 -28.72 -5.62
C SER A 207 -3.91 -28.08 -6.99
N ASN A 208 -4.27 -26.79 -7.13
CA ASN A 208 -4.31 -26.09 -8.41
C ASN A 208 -3.14 -25.11 -8.58
N GLN A 209 -2.26 -24.98 -7.58
CA GLN A 209 -1.16 -24.01 -7.55
C GLN A 209 -1.65 -22.55 -7.67
N LEU A 210 -2.89 -22.29 -7.23
CA LEU A 210 -3.51 -20.97 -7.30
C LEU A 210 -3.90 -20.45 -5.92
N PRO A 211 -3.57 -19.20 -5.57
CA PRO A 211 -2.82 -18.24 -6.38
C PRO A 211 -1.32 -18.58 -6.47
N ALA A 212 -0.73 -18.42 -7.66
CA ALA A 212 0.63 -18.89 -7.94
C ALA A 212 1.73 -18.02 -7.30
N ASN A 213 1.48 -16.71 -7.21
CA ASN A 213 2.47 -15.71 -6.78
C ASN A 213 2.36 -15.31 -5.30
N LEU A 214 1.44 -15.93 -4.55
CA LEU A 214 1.17 -15.57 -3.16
C LEU A 214 2.43 -15.72 -2.30
N GLU A 215 2.78 -14.64 -1.60
CA GLU A 215 3.81 -14.58 -0.56
C GLU A 215 3.16 -14.39 0.82
N SER A 216 2.20 -13.46 0.93
CA SER A 216 1.44 -13.23 2.15
C SER A 216 -0.01 -12.81 1.88
N LEU A 217 -0.93 -13.37 2.66
CA LEU A 217 -2.35 -13.03 2.67
C LEU A 217 -2.79 -12.88 4.13
N THR A 218 -3.37 -11.73 4.45
CA THR A 218 -3.93 -11.44 5.76
C THR A 218 -5.35 -10.91 5.59
N ILE A 219 -6.32 -11.54 6.25
CA ILE A 219 -7.72 -11.15 6.19
C ILE A 219 -8.26 -11.06 7.63
N ALA A 220 -8.67 -9.87 8.03
CA ALA A 220 -9.33 -9.65 9.31
C ALA A 220 -10.84 -9.87 9.20
N LYS A 221 -11.45 -10.19 10.35
CA LYS A 221 -12.90 -10.38 10.51
C LYS A 221 -13.47 -11.49 9.62
N VAL A 222 -12.70 -12.54 9.37
CA VAL A 222 -13.22 -13.78 8.78
C VAL A 222 -14.14 -14.44 9.80
N GLU A 223 -15.40 -14.68 9.42
CA GLU A 223 -16.39 -15.30 10.31
C GLU A 223 -16.16 -16.82 10.38
N LYS A 224 -16.20 -17.38 11.59
CA LYS A 224 -16.18 -18.82 11.79
C LYS A 224 -17.54 -19.42 11.46
N ASP A 225 -17.59 -20.27 10.46
CA ASP A 225 -18.75 -21.11 10.14
C ASP A 225 -18.59 -22.54 10.69
N THR A 226 -19.50 -23.43 10.30
CA THR A 226 -19.52 -24.82 10.76
C THR A 226 -18.35 -25.65 10.23
N GLN A 227 -17.65 -25.18 9.20
CA GLN A 227 -16.58 -25.93 8.57
C GLN A 227 -15.23 -25.65 9.25
N ASN A 228 -14.54 -26.71 9.63
CA ASN A 228 -13.16 -26.58 10.09
C ASN A 228 -12.26 -26.09 8.95
N LEU A 229 -11.48 -25.03 9.21
CA LEU A 229 -10.54 -24.40 8.28
C LEU A 229 -9.60 -25.41 7.57
N PHE A 230 -9.19 -26.47 8.25
CA PHE A 230 -8.25 -27.47 7.76
C PHE A 230 -8.93 -28.78 7.30
N SER A 231 -10.27 -28.80 7.21
CA SER A 231 -11.01 -29.99 6.79
C SER A 231 -10.53 -30.49 5.42
N GLY A 232 -10.05 -31.73 5.37
CA GLY A 232 -9.52 -32.37 4.16
C GLY A 232 -8.15 -31.86 3.70
N ILE A 233 -7.38 -31.19 4.58
CA ILE A 233 -6.03 -30.69 4.29
C ILE A 233 -5.05 -31.36 5.25
N ARG A 234 -3.94 -31.89 4.74
CA ARG A 234 -2.86 -32.41 5.56
C ARG A 234 -2.05 -31.25 6.14
N THR A 235 -2.04 -31.15 7.47
CA THR A 235 -1.31 -30.10 8.20
C THR A 235 -0.26 -30.71 9.13
N ARG A 236 0.72 -29.92 9.53
CA ARG A 236 1.70 -30.24 10.57
C ARG A 236 1.88 -29.01 11.48
N PRO A 237 2.13 -29.17 12.79
CA PRO A 237 2.53 -28.05 13.63
C PRO A 237 3.90 -27.51 13.20
N TRP A 238 4.23 -26.28 13.59
CA TRP A 238 5.54 -25.70 13.35
C TRP A 238 6.68 -26.58 13.86
N ASN A 239 7.77 -26.62 13.10
CA ASN A 239 9.02 -27.26 13.49
C ASN A 239 10.21 -26.34 13.16
N GLN A 240 10.98 -25.98 14.19
CA GLN A 240 12.19 -25.14 14.06
C GLN A 240 13.27 -25.72 13.13
N PHE A 241 13.29 -27.06 12.97
CA PHE A 241 14.22 -27.75 12.07
C PHE A 241 13.73 -27.80 10.61
N VAL A 242 12.55 -27.26 10.32
CA VAL A 242 11.99 -27.17 8.96
C VAL A 242 12.00 -25.74 8.44
N ARG A 243 11.67 -24.76 9.30
CA ARG A 243 11.63 -23.33 8.95
C ARG A 243 11.81 -22.41 10.15
N SER A 244 12.13 -21.15 9.87
CA SER A 244 12.16 -20.05 10.81
C SER A 244 10.82 -19.86 11.53
N LYS A 245 10.92 -19.34 12.75
CA LYS A 245 9.79 -18.93 13.58
C LYS A 245 9.10 -17.68 13.02
N PHE A 246 9.88 -16.72 12.56
CA PHE A 246 9.41 -15.42 12.09
C PHE A 246 9.36 -15.35 10.56
N PHE A 247 8.32 -14.72 10.02
CA PHE A 247 8.22 -14.34 8.62
C PHE A 247 8.23 -12.81 8.50
N PRO A 248 9.16 -12.19 7.75
CA PRO A 248 9.14 -10.76 7.50
C PRO A 248 8.07 -10.41 6.45
N LEU A 249 7.05 -9.67 6.87
CA LEU A 249 6.06 -9.10 5.98
C LEU A 249 6.59 -7.87 5.25
N TRP A 250 5.97 -7.55 4.12
CA TRP A 250 6.29 -6.41 3.27
C TRP A 250 6.14 -5.04 3.96
N LYS A 251 5.44 -4.97 5.10
CA LYS A 251 5.15 -3.76 5.87
C LYS A 251 6.12 -3.46 7.03
N GLY A 252 7.33 -4.01 7.00
CA GLY A 252 8.33 -3.76 8.05
C GLY A 252 8.06 -4.46 9.38
N LEU A 253 7.27 -5.54 9.36
CA LEU A 253 6.94 -6.35 10.54
C LEU A 253 7.37 -7.79 10.35
N ALA A 254 7.92 -8.41 11.39
CA ALA A 254 8.23 -9.82 11.44
C ALA A 254 7.23 -10.53 12.37
N VAL A 255 6.50 -11.47 11.81
CA VAL A 255 5.37 -12.11 12.48
C VAL A 255 5.77 -13.49 12.94
N ASP A 256 5.44 -13.80 14.20
CA ASP A 256 5.58 -15.12 14.77
C ASP A 256 4.53 -16.10 14.21
N PHE A 257 4.99 -17.10 13.45
CA PHE A 257 4.17 -18.19 12.91
C PHE A 257 4.42 -19.53 13.63
N SER A 258 4.88 -19.54 14.89
CA SER A 258 5.07 -20.79 15.65
C SER A 258 3.75 -21.51 15.97
N GLU A 259 2.66 -20.76 16.11
CA GLU A 259 1.33 -21.30 16.41
C GLU A 259 0.51 -21.64 15.15
N ALA A 260 1.08 -21.41 13.97
CA ALA A 260 0.42 -21.69 12.69
C ALA A 260 0.59 -23.15 12.27
N MET A 261 -0.33 -23.62 11.42
CA MET A 261 -0.26 -24.94 10.80
C MET A 261 0.48 -24.87 9.47
N ASP A 262 1.46 -25.74 9.31
CA ASP A 262 2.24 -25.88 8.08
C ASP A 262 1.55 -26.83 7.10
N ILE A 263 1.52 -26.43 5.83
CA ILE A 263 0.91 -27.15 4.70
C ILE A 263 1.91 -27.19 3.55
N GLU A 264 2.15 -28.38 3.00
CA GLU A 264 2.99 -28.57 1.81
C GLU A 264 2.10 -28.63 0.56
N ARG A 265 2.44 -27.84 -0.46
CA ARG A 265 1.79 -27.90 -1.77
C ARG A 265 2.14 -29.20 -2.47
N SER A 266 1.14 -29.88 -3.01
CA SER A 266 1.28 -31.27 -3.46
C SER A 266 2.15 -31.42 -4.70
N SER A 267 2.23 -30.39 -5.53
CA SER A 267 2.95 -30.43 -6.82
C SER A 267 4.46 -30.23 -6.70
N ASP A 268 4.91 -29.40 -5.76
CA ASP A 268 6.32 -28.94 -5.71
C ASP A 268 6.91 -28.88 -4.30
N GLY A 269 6.14 -29.23 -3.26
CA GLY A 269 6.61 -29.23 -1.88
C GLY A 269 6.85 -27.84 -1.29
N LEU A 270 6.34 -26.78 -1.93
CA LEU A 270 6.39 -25.43 -1.38
C LEU A 270 5.60 -25.40 -0.07
N LEU A 271 6.15 -24.75 0.94
CA LEU A 271 5.59 -24.73 2.29
C LEU A 271 4.80 -23.44 2.50
N ALA A 272 3.59 -23.55 3.06
CA ALA A 272 2.85 -22.42 3.59
C ALA A 272 2.58 -22.61 5.09
N SER A 273 2.53 -21.51 5.84
CA SER A 273 2.02 -21.49 7.21
C SER A 273 0.69 -20.77 7.23
N VAL A 274 -0.31 -21.39 7.84
CA VAL A 274 -1.68 -20.89 7.93
C VAL A 274 -2.10 -20.78 9.38
N GLY A 275 -2.50 -19.57 9.78
CA GLY A 275 -3.02 -19.25 11.09
C GLY A 275 -4.43 -18.71 11.03
N TYR A 276 -5.20 -18.96 12.09
CA TYR A 276 -6.49 -18.32 12.31
C TYR A 276 -6.65 -18.03 13.80
N THR A 277 -6.89 -16.78 14.15
CA THR A 277 -7.03 -16.33 15.55
C THR A 277 -8.50 -16.32 15.97
N ASP A 278 -8.75 -16.35 17.29
CA ASP A 278 -10.11 -16.21 17.83
C ASP A 278 -10.73 -14.83 17.55
N THR A 279 -9.91 -13.83 17.22
CA THR A 279 -10.36 -12.50 16.78
C THR A 279 -10.75 -12.45 15.29
N GLY A 280 -10.73 -13.60 14.59
CA GLY A 280 -11.14 -13.70 13.19
C GLY A 280 -10.06 -13.22 12.21
N ILE A 281 -8.78 -13.25 12.60
CA ILE A 281 -7.66 -12.93 11.70
C ILE A 281 -7.20 -14.23 11.05
N PHE A 282 -7.39 -14.35 9.73
CA PHE A 282 -6.80 -15.38 8.91
C PHE A 282 -5.47 -14.89 8.33
N GLN A 283 -4.42 -15.71 8.41
CA GLN A 283 -3.13 -15.43 7.78
C GLN A 283 -2.61 -16.65 7.05
N MET A 284 -2.06 -16.42 5.87
CA MET A 284 -1.33 -17.42 5.09
C MET A 284 -0.06 -16.79 4.55
N VAL A 285 1.09 -17.42 4.81
CA VAL A 285 2.39 -17.01 4.24
C VAL A 285 3.04 -18.18 3.54
N VAL A 286 3.78 -17.91 2.46
CA VAL A 286 4.42 -18.92 1.64
C VAL A 286 5.94 -18.78 1.74
N TRP A 287 6.61 -19.85 2.13
CA TRP A 287 8.05 -19.88 2.39
C TRP A 287 8.81 -20.28 1.12
N THR A 288 9.22 -19.28 0.34
CA THR A 288 10.18 -19.48 -0.77
C THR A 288 11.59 -19.76 -0.24
N ASN A 289 11.94 -19.14 0.88
CA ASN A 289 13.08 -19.51 1.72
C ASN A 289 12.57 -19.90 3.11
N ARG A 290 12.93 -21.10 3.58
CA ARG A 290 12.47 -21.61 4.87
C ARG A 290 13.18 -20.95 6.05
N TYR A 291 14.39 -20.42 5.84
CA TYR A 291 15.18 -19.76 6.87
C TYR A 291 15.46 -18.33 6.46
N VAL A 292 14.57 -17.44 6.88
CA VAL A 292 14.64 -16.01 6.58
C VAL A 292 15.26 -15.27 7.76
N GLU A 293 16.21 -14.39 7.47
CA GLU A 293 16.71 -13.41 8.43
C GLU A 293 15.72 -12.26 8.55
N VAL A 294 15.37 -11.89 9.78
CA VAL A 294 14.52 -10.72 10.03
C VAL A 294 15.38 -9.47 9.84
N PRO A 295 15.02 -8.57 8.90
CA PRO A 295 15.81 -7.37 8.68
C PRO A 295 15.89 -6.48 9.93
N GLU A 296 16.99 -5.75 10.07
CA GLU A 296 17.14 -4.77 11.14
C GLU A 296 16.06 -3.68 11.05
N GLY A 297 15.51 -3.28 12.20
CA GLY A 297 14.42 -2.30 12.28
C GLY A 297 13.01 -2.87 12.14
N TYR A 298 12.85 -4.17 11.81
CA TYR A 298 11.53 -4.79 11.78
C TYR A 298 10.96 -4.96 13.19
N GLY A 299 9.73 -4.47 13.39
CA GLY A 299 8.97 -4.75 14.60
C GLY A 299 8.61 -6.25 14.67
N LYS A 300 8.67 -6.85 15.85
CA LYS A 300 8.25 -8.24 16.07
C LYS A 300 6.84 -8.28 16.64
N SER A 301 6.00 -9.17 16.13
CA SER A 301 4.58 -9.23 16.46
C SER A 301 4.07 -10.67 16.42
N THR A 302 2.99 -10.96 17.15
CA THR A 302 2.26 -12.22 16.99
C THR A 302 1.21 -12.09 15.88
N MET A 303 0.61 -13.20 15.46
CA MET A 303 -0.52 -13.16 14.51
C MET A 303 -1.71 -12.33 15.04
N ALA A 304 -1.92 -12.31 16.36
CA ALA A 304 -3.05 -11.62 16.99
C ALA A 304 -2.88 -10.10 17.05
N ASP A 305 -1.65 -9.59 17.04
CA ASP A 305 -1.37 -8.17 17.33
C ASP A 305 -1.39 -7.27 16.07
N GLN A 306 -1.48 -7.85 14.87
CA GLN A 306 -1.25 -7.13 13.63
C GLN A 306 -2.32 -6.12 13.22
N PHE A 307 -3.54 -6.23 13.76
CA PHE A 307 -4.63 -5.28 13.50
C PHE A 307 -4.94 -4.37 14.70
N THR A 308 -4.28 -4.61 15.83
CA THR A 308 -4.36 -3.74 17.02
C THR A 308 -3.40 -2.55 16.91
N ALA A 309 -2.44 -2.62 15.97
CA ALA A 309 -1.36 -1.64 15.81
C ALA A 309 -1.49 -0.72 14.57
N ILE A 310 -2.63 -0.79 13.85
CA ILE A 310 -2.87 0.02 12.65
C ILE A 310 -4.14 0.85 12.83
N TYR A 311 -4.16 1.70 13.85
CA TYR A 311 -4.99 2.92 13.98
C TYR A 311 -4.34 3.87 14.99
#